data_AF-A0A969BEF6-F1
#
_entry.id   AF-A0A969BEF6-F1
#
_cell.length_a   1.000
_cell.length_b   1.000
_cell.length_c   1.000
_cell.angle_alpha   90.00
_cell.angle_beta   90.00
_cell.angle_gamma   90.00
#
_symmetry.space_group_name_H-M   'P 1'
#
loop_
_entity.id
_entity.type
_entity.pdbx_description
1 polymer ?
#
loop_
_entity_poly.entity_id
_entity_poly.type
_entity_poly.pdbx_seq_one_letter_code
_entity_poly.pdbx_strand_id
1 'polypeptide(L)'
;MRSHPDTSPVKIYKSNTDEGKKESYRVARVWEEAGVSIKGVDSVEVTLKDFDHTVSEVALKTPETFEVLKPLFEVLRKLLNKEIKPKSKYGLSNKELVELTKERYAQDGKDLIEELGQLKTGGGLRALQAILRPSLEFLAEKDGIDFNSKEAKDFKSLRWVNRELEKSSAREAGKEFLDLPLFWLVDFIKALISEGSIRYERCKLSIYKHNTKHCELASNAEFNLYLDATLTPEILRLKLGIEEPILVVQQAPPEYTNLKIVQVAGLGKLGKQRSDSLTKRVEALKSQLKNNHPDLKGLEWKALSGDGEFNHFADGRGVNRFEDTSALASFGIPYQNIGELAAHYQVLSEAQIALNNPNDDFQLYVEQLTQAEIVQEIGRLRANRRPDEELTFYFCADYDLSFLAEHFSGATLIKVDAFAITPNAGTENQQNKLAILKAAKELVNRGAKLTQQTIANTAEITQGTISKIASQFGGWSPLKKLFPTLLDSLYSDWNNFNGAKNVDEERECIPELAAYLPTLASAEVSTLEAIEAMVEVLEVTGETIFRQLLKHLDVAVRGKLLGKILPIDCVEAQIILELSPK
;
A
#
# COMPACT_ATOMS: atom_id res chain seq x y z
N MET A 1 -7.30 23.56 -26.46
CA MET A 1 -5.83 23.46 -26.30
C MET A 1 -5.56 22.48 -25.18
N ARG A 2 -4.80 21.41 -25.41
CA ARG A 2 -4.36 20.51 -24.34
C ARG A 2 -3.00 20.99 -23.85
N SER A 3 -2.88 21.34 -22.58
CA SER A 3 -1.64 21.83 -21.98
C SER A 3 -1.52 21.29 -20.57
N HIS A 4 -0.28 21.07 -20.12
CA HIS A 4 -0.03 20.67 -18.74
C HIS A 4 -0.39 21.84 -17.81
N PRO A 5 -1.05 21.62 -16.65
CA PRO A 5 -1.43 22.69 -15.73
C PRO A 5 -0.25 23.59 -15.34
N ASP A 6 0.88 22.98 -15.00
CA ASP A 6 2.09 23.70 -14.56
C ASP A 6 2.62 24.71 -15.60
N THR A 7 2.48 24.41 -16.89
CA THR A 7 2.95 25.28 -17.98
C THR A 7 1.85 26.18 -18.54
N SER A 8 0.61 26.00 -18.10
CA SER A 8 -0.53 26.77 -18.60
C SER A 8 -0.53 28.17 -18.00
N PRO A 9 -0.66 29.24 -18.81
CA PRO A 9 -0.82 30.58 -18.28
C PRO A 9 -2.16 30.71 -17.53
N VAL A 10 -2.16 31.48 -16.44
CA VAL A 10 -3.37 31.73 -15.64
C VAL A 10 -4.39 32.51 -16.45
N LYS A 11 -3.94 33.56 -17.13
CA LYS A 11 -4.74 34.37 -18.06
C LYS A 11 -4.21 34.21 -19.48
N ILE A 12 -5.12 33.96 -20.42
CA ILE A 12 -4.83 33.91 -21.85
C ILE A 12 -5.34 35.21 -22.46
N TYR A 13 -4.47 35.93 -23.17
CA TYR A 13 -4.81 37.22 -23.78
C TYR A 13 -5.05 37.05 -25.28
N LYS A 14 -5.97 37.84 -25.84
CA LYS A 14 -6.16 37.97 -27.29
C LYS A 14 -4.92 38.61 -27.91
N SER A 15 -4.36 37.99 -28.94
CA SER A 15 -3.32 38.61 -29.77
C SER A 15 -3.98 39.64 -30.70
N ASN A 16 -3.49 40.88 -30.65
CA ASN A 16 -3.98 42.09 -31.34
C ASN A 16 -5.25 42.70 -30.77
N THR A 17 -5.03 43.74 -29.95
CA THR A 17 -5.98 44.83 -29.74
C THR A 17 -5.20 46.10 -30.08
N ASP A 18 -5.72 46.92 -30.98
CA ASP A 18 -5.03 48.07 -31.59
C ASP A 18 -4.64 49.21 -30.62
N GLU A 19 -4.77 49.02 -29.29
CA GLU A 19 -4.55 50.10 -28.32
C GLU A 19 -3.98 49.62 -26.97
N GLY A 20 -3.10 48.61 -26.97
CA GLY A 20 -2.38 48.20 -25.74
C GLY A 20 -3.26 47.63 -24.59
N LYS A 21 -4.58 47.56 -24.78
CA LYS A 21 -5.54 46.95 -23.85
C LYS A 21 -5.61 45.45 -24.08
N LYS A 22 -4.78 44.68 -23.36
CA LYS A 22 -4.82 43.22 -23.37
C LYS A 22 -6.16 42.68 -22.84
N GLU A 23 -7.11 42.41 -23.73
CA GLU A 23 -8.32 41.67 -23.38
C GLU A 23 -8.01 40.19 -23.13
N SER A 24 -8.50 39.64 -22.01
CA SER A 24 -8.38 38.21 -21.70
C SER A 24 -9.52 37.39 -22.30
N TYR A 25 -9.22 36.18 -22.77
CA TYR A 25 -10.24 35.20 -23.12
C TYR A 25 -11.01 34.75 -21.87
N ARG A 26 -12.30 34.44 -22.05
CA ARG A 26 -13.06 33.64 -21.10
C ARG A 26 -12.68 32.18 -21.30
N VAL A 27 -12.28 31.50 -20.23
CA VAL A 27 -11.69 30.16 -20.30
C VAL A 27 -12.54 29.19 -19.51
N ALA A 28 -12.91 28.08 -20.13
CA ALA A 28 -13.42 26.89 -19.47
C ALA A 28 -12.29 25.87 -19.31
N ARG A 29 -12.26 25.14 -18.19
CA ARG A 29 -11.23 24.11 -17.96
C ARG A 29 -11.85 22.75 -17.72
N VAL A 30 -11.25 21.74 -18.32
CA VAL A 30 -11.58 20.33 -18.12
C VAL A 30 -10.34 19.65 -17.53
N TRP A 31 -10.49 19.04 -16.37
CA TRP A 31 -9.43 18.39 -15.61
C TRP A 31 -9.63 16.88 -15.69
N GLU A 32 -8.80 16.20 -16.46
CA GLU A 32 -8.75 14.73 -16.50
C GLU A 32 -7.99 14.20 -15.28
N GLU A 33 -8.50 13.14 -14.65
CA GLU A 33 -7.95 12.54 -13.43
C GLU A 33 -7.61 13.61 -12.38
N ALA A 34 -8.60 14.46 -12.08
CA ALA A 34 -8.44 15.64 -11.23
C ALA A 34 -7.76 15.31 -9.88
N GLY A 35 -7.96 14.11 -9.35
CA GLY A 35 -7.35 13.65 -8.11
C GLY A 35 -5.84 13.48 -8.20
N VAL A 36 -5.28 13.27 -9.39
CA VAL A 36 -3.84 13.17 -9.63
C VAL A 36 -3.27 14.43 -10.26
N SER A 37 -3.99 15.02 -11.22
CA SER A 37 -3.52 16.17 -11.98
C SER A 37 -3.47 17.45 -11.15
N ILE A 38 -4.39 17.61 -10.18
CA ILE A 38 -4.39 18.76 -9.27
C ILE A 38 -3.43 18.52 -8.11
N LYS A 39 -2.38 19.34 -8.07
CA LYS A 39 -1.35 19.37 -7.03
C LYS A 39 -1.53 20.65 -6.22
N GLY A 40 -2.06 20.53 -5.00
CA GLY A 40 -2.18 21.67 -4.08
C GLY A 40 -0.92 21.92 -3.24
N VAL A 41 0.09 21.05 -3.35
CA VAL A 41 1.34 21.12 -2.57
C VAL A 41 2.53 20.91 -3.50
N ASP A 42 3.53 21.79 -3.36
CA ASP A 42 4.86 21.63 -3.94
C ASP A 42 5.85 21.22 -2.87
N SER A 43 6.89 20.49 -3.29
CA SER A 43 7.96 20.05 -2.40
C SER A 43 9.35 20.29 -2.99
N VAL A 44 10.30 20.64 -2.12
CA VAL A 44 11.72 20.73 -2.45
C VAL A 44 12.51 19.77 -1.55
N GLU A 45 13.38 18.95 -2.14
CA GLU A 45 14.32 18.10 -1.39
C GLU A 45 15.70 18.75 -1.34
N VAL A 46 16.28 18.84 -0.14
CA VAL A 46 17.56 19.48 0.13
C VAL A 46 18.57 18.43 0.62
N THR A 47 19.74 18.42 -0.01
CA THR A 47 20.89 17.59 0.37
C THR A 47 21.95 18.41 1.11
N LEU A 48 22.98 17.74 1.65
CA LEU A 48 24.11 18.42 2.29
C LEU A 48 24.85 19.38 1.33
N LYS A 49 24.98 19.02 0.05
CA LYS A 49 25.64 19.87 -0.95
C LYS A 49 24.84 21.16 -1.16
N ASP A 50 23.53 21.05 -1.28
CA ASP A 50 22.64 22.20 -1.47
C ASP A 50 22.66 23.11 -0.25
N PHE A 51 22.65 22.51 0.95
CA PHE A 51 22.79 23.23 2.21
C PHE A 51 24.11 24.01 2.27
N ASP A 52 25.25 23.36 2.00
CA ASP A 52 26.58 23.99 2.08
C ASP A 52 26.71 25.18 1.13
N HIS A 53 26.18 25.04 -0.09
CA HIS A 53 26.12 26.14 -1.06
C HIS A 53 25.29 27.32 -0.52
N THR A 54 24.06 27.07 -0.09
CA THR A 54 23.17 28.13 0.41
C THR A 54 23.75 28.84 1.64
N VAL A 55 24.32 28.10 2.59
CA VAL A 55 24.93 28.66 3.79
C VAL A 55 26.13 29.55 3.46
N SER A 56 26.98 29.13 2.52
CA SER A 56 28.12 29.91 2.06
C SER A 56 27.67 31.22 1.41
N GLU A 57 26.65 31.18 0.56
CA GLU A 57 26.08 32.37 -0.08
C GLU A 57 25.50 33.36 0.94
N VAL A 58 24.75 32.87 1.93
CA VAL A 58 24.20 33.73 3.00
C VAL A 58 25.32 34.36 3.83
N ALA A 59 26.36 33.59 4.19
CA ALA A 59 27.50 34.08 4.95
C ALA A 59 28.28 35.18 4.21
N LEU A 60 28.45 35.04 2.89
CA LEU A 60 29.18 36.00 2.07
C LEU A 60 28.38 37.27 1.78
N LYS A 61 27.10 37.14 1.44
CA LYS A 61 26.28 38.26 0.95
C LYS A 61 25.53 38.99 2.07
N THR A 62 25.19 38.30 3.15
CA THR A 62 24.46 38.88 4.31
C THR A 62 24.97 38.30 5.63
N PRO A 63 26.14 38.74 6.12
CA PRO A 63 26.72 38.25 7.38
C PRO A 63 25.80 38.47 8.59
N GLU A 64 25.06 39.57 8.64
CA GLU A 64 24.12 39.87 9.73
C GLU A 64 23.00 38.82 9.80
N THR A 65 22.41 38.48 8.66
CA THR A 65 21.38 37.43 8.57
C THR A 65 21.96 36.04 8.87
N PHE A 66 23.21 35.79 8.49
CA PHE A 66 23.89 34.54 8.81
C PHE A 66 23.99 34.34 10.32
N GLU A 67 24.34 35.36 11.10
CA GLU A 67 24.43 35.25 12.56
C GLU A 67 23.07 34.95 13.21
N VAL A 68 21.98 35.49 12.68
CA VAL A 68 20.61 35.16 13.14
C VAL A 68 20.24 33.70 12.83
N LEU A 69 20.64 33.19 11.66
CA LEU A 69 20.33 31.83 11.19
C LEU A 69 21.36 30.78 11.61
N LYS A 70 22.46 31.17 12.26
CA LYS A 70 23.53 30.25 12.64
C LYS A 70 23.06 29.08 13.51
N PRO A 71 22.22 29.26 14.56
CA PRO A 71 21.74 28.15 15.37
C PRO A 71 20.92 27.15 14.52
N LEU A 72 20.16 27.66 13.54
CA LEU A 72 19.40 26.85 12.59
C LEU A 72 20.33 26.02 11.69
N PHE A 73 21.36 26.65 11.12
CA PHE A 73 22.33 25.97 10.27
C PHE A 73 23.09 24.86 11.01
N GLU A 74 23.41 25.05 12.28
CA GLU A 74 24.05 24.00 13.09
C GLU A 74 23.17 22.76 13.23
N VAL A 75 21.87 22.91 13.48
CA VAL A 75 20.92 21.80 13.56
C VAL A 75 20.83 21.06 12.23
N LEU A 76 20.65 21.80 11.14
CA LEU A 76 20.51 21.22 9.80
C LEU A 76 21.78 20.51 9.35
N ARG A 77 22.97 21.08 9.61
CA ARG A 77 24.26 20.44 9.31
C ARG A 77 24.35 19.10 10.01
N LYS A 78 24.06 19.04 11.32
CA LYS A 78 24.10 17.79 12.12
C LYS A 78 23.10 16.75 11.59
N LEU A 79 21.92 17.17 11.17
CA LEU A 79 20.92 16.29 10.54
C LEU A 79 21.43 15.74 9.21
N LEU A 80 21.89 16.60 8.30
CA LEU A 80 22.34 16.20 6.96
C LEU A 80 23.64 15.38 7.02
N ASN A 81 24.49 15.58 8.03
CA ASN A 81 25.68 14.78 8.32
C ASN A 81 25.41 13.46 9.06
N LYS A 82 24.15 13.14 9.43
CA LYS A 82 23.77 11.94 10.19
C LYS A 82 24.26 11.89 11.64
N GLU A 83 24.66 13.03 12.21
CA GLU A 83 25.04 13.13 13.62
C GLU A 83 23.80 13.00 14.52
N ILE A 84 22.66 13.54 14.05
CA ILE A 84 21.35 13.36 14.68
C ILE A 84 20.61 12.25 13.94
N LYS A 85 20.28 11.17 14.65
CA LYS A 85 19.53 10.03 14.11
C LYS A 85 18.06 10.09 14.55
N PRO A 86 17.11 10.04 13.60
CA PRO A 86 15.70 9.94 13.95
C PRO A 86 15.44 8.70 14.81
N LYS A 87 14.58 8.84 15.83
CA LYS A 87 14.13 7.71 16.66
C LYS A 87 13.15 6.81 15.91
N SER A 88 12.39 7.39 14.99
CA SER A 88 11.37 6.72 14.18
C SER A 88 11.92 6.29 12.82
N LYS A 89 11.42 5.15 12.32
CA LYS A 89 11.67 4.69 10.93
C LYS A 89 11.11 5.65 9.86
N TYR A 90 10.19 6.54 10.24
CA TYR A 90 9.56 7.52 9.35
C TYR A 90 10.35 8.84 9.24
N GLY A 91 11.50 8.95 9.91
CA GLY A 91 12.28 10.17 9.95
C GLY A 91 11.83 11.12 11.07
N LEU A 92 12.10 12.41 10.91
CA LEU A 92 11.59 13.48 11.79
C LEU A 92 10.44 14.21 11.09
N SER A 93 9.34 14.35 11.82
CA SER A 93 8.17 15.15 11.45
C SER A 93 8.41 16.65 11.58
N ASN A 94 7.49 17.44 11.06
CA ASN A 94 7.51 18.90 11.18
C ASN A 94 7.64 19.36 12.63
N LYS A 95 6.80 18.80 13.51
CA LYS A 95 6.80 19.10 14.94
C LYS A 95 8.15 18.78 15.59
N GLU A 96 8.70 17.59 15.33
CA GLU A 96 9.98 17.19 15.91
C GLU A 96 11.14 18.07 15.44
N LEU A 97 11.15 18.48 14.16
CA LEU A 97 12.18 19.39 13.63
C LEU A 97 12.05 20.80 14.23
N VAL A 98 10.83 21.33 14.33
CA VAL A 98 10.57 22.63 14.95
C VAL A 98 11.02 22.64 16.41
N GLU A 99 10.67 21.62 17.19
CA GLU A 99 11.09 21.52 18.59
C GLU A 99 12.61 21.38 18.73
N LEU A 100 13.25 20.55 17.90
CA LEU A 100 14.71 20.43 17.87
C LEU A 100 15.41 21.77 17.57
N THR A 101 14.85 22.57 16.66
CA THR A 101 15.37 23.91 16.37
C THR A 101 15.11 24.87 17.52
N LYS A 102 13.92 24.86 18.14
CA LYS A 102 13.61 25.70 19.31
C LYS A 102 14.57 25.44 20.47
N GLU A 103 14.83 24.17 20.78
CA GLU A 103 15.79 23.78 21.83
C GLU A 103 17.18 24.37 21.59
N ARG A 104 17.64 24.39 20.33
CA ARG A 104 18.94 24.99 19.99
C ARG A 104 18.94 26.50 20.15
N TYR A 105 17.89 27.21 19.73
CA TYR A 105 17.79 28.67 19.94
C TYR A 105 17.75 29.04 21.42
N ALA A 106 17.03 28.24 22.23
CA ALA A 106 16.94 28.45 23.67
C ALA A 106 18.30 28.33 24.38
N GLN A 107 19.23 27.49 23.89
CA GLN A 107 20.59 27.40 24.42
C GLN A 107 21.40 28.71 24.27
N ASP A 108 21.07 29.52 23.26
CA ASP A 108 21.67 30.85 23.05
C ASP A 108 20.85 31.97 23.72
N GLY A 109 19.83 31.61 24.52
CA GLY A 109 18.93 32.57 25.17
C GLY A 109 17.96 33.28 24.21
N LYS A 110 17.69 32.68 23.05
CA LYS A 110 16.83 33.25 21.99
C LYS A 110 15.54 32.45 21.81
N ASP A 111 14.49 33.12 21.34
CA ASP A 111 13.24 32.47 20.92
C ASP A 111 13.19 32.34 19.38
N LEU A 112 12.96 31.13 18.88
CA LEU A 112 12.94 30.83 17.44
C LEU A 112 11.88 31.65 16.69
N ILE A 113 10.66 31.73 17.25
CA ILE A 113 9.52 32.34 16.57
C ILE A 113 9.69 33.85 16.55
N GLU A 114 10.20 34.43 17.63
CA GLU A 114 10.53 35.85 17.69
C GLU A 114 11.62 36.22 16.69
N GLU A 115 12.75 35.52 16.68
CA GLU A 115 13.90 35.79 15.80
C GLU A 115 13.51 35.68 14.31
N LEU A 116 12.85 34.58 13.93
CA LEU A 116 12.40 34.38 12.55
C LEU A 116 11.21 35.30 12.18
N GLY A 117 10.37 35.65 13.15
CA GLY A 117 9.28 36.60 13.01
C GLY A 117 9.78 38.01 12.69
N GLN A 118 10.80 38.47 13.41
CA GLN A 118 11.48 39.75 13.15
C GLN A 118 12.13 39.77 11.77
N LEU A 119 12.75 38.66 11.35
CA LEU A 119 13.32 38.53 10.00
C LEU A 119 12.25 38.67 8.90
N LYS A 120 11.03 38.21 9.16
CA LYS A 120 9.88 38.34 8.25
C LYS A 120 9.36 39.78 8.21
N THR A 121 9.08 40.39 9.36
CA THR A 121 8.48 41.73 9.45
C THR A 121 9.45 42.85 9.07
N GLY A 122 10.75 42.68 9.36
CA GLY A 122 11.80 43.62 9.01
C GLY A 122 12.23 43.60 7.53
N GLY A 123 11.57 42.81 6.68
CA GLY A 123 11.92 42.68 5.26
C GLY A 123 13.13 41.80 4.97
N GLY A 124 13.78 41.25 6.00
CA GLY A 124 14.94 40.35 5.86
C GLY A 124 14.65 39.11 5.00
N LEU A 125 13.44 38.55 5.09
CA LEU A 125 13.03 37.43 4.23
C LEU A 125 12.99 37.82 2.74
N ARG A 126 12.55 39.05 2.41
CA ARG A 126 12.54 39.56 1.04
C ARG A 126 13.96 39.83 0.54
N ALA A 127 14.84 40.33 1.41
CA ALA A 127 16.25 40.52 1.09
C ALA A 127 16.94 39.17 0.82
N LEU A 128 16.74 38.17 1.68
CA LEU A 128 17.21 36.80 1.46
C LEU A 128 16.70 36.21 0.14
N GLN A 129 15.42 36.44 -0.15
CA GLN A 129 14.84 36.00 -1.41
C GLN A 129 15.51 36.65 -2.62
N ALA A 130 15.80 37.95 -2.57
CA ALA A 130 16.49 38.64 -3.66
C ALA A 130 17.93 38.14 -3.87
N ILE A 131 18.62 37.80 -2.77
CA ILE A 131 20.01 37.34 -2.77
C ILE A 131 20.18 35.91 -3.29
N LEU A 132 19.30 35.01 -2.83
CA LEU A 132 19.40 33.59 -3.11
C LEU A 132 18.70 33.19 -4.41
N ARG A 133 17.91 34.08 -5.01
CA ARG A 133 17.23 33.79 -6.27
C ARG A 133 18.29 33.56 -7.36
N PRO A 134 18.29 32.39 -8.03
CA PRO A 134 19.24 32.12 -9.11
C PRO A 134 19.04 33.12 -10.24
N SER A 135 20.15 33.56 -10.86
CA SER A 135 20.10 34.33 -12.09
C SER A 135 19.59 33.44 -13.22
N LEU A 136 18.64 33.96 -13.99
CA LEU A 136 18.10 33.31 -15.20
C LEU A 136 18.53 34.07 -16.47
N GLU A 137 19.56 34.91 -16.37
CA GLU A 137 20.06 35.72 -17.50
C GLU A 137 20.54 34.84 -18.67
N PHE A 138 21.01 33.62 -18.39
CA PHE A 138 21.39 32.65 -19.42
C PHE A 138 20.21 32.16 -20.29
N LEU A 139 18.97 32.45 -19.88
CA LEU A 139 17.75 32.22 -20.68
C LEU A 139 17.37 33.44 -21.55
N ALA A 140 18.04 34.58 -21.40
CA ALA A 140 17.86 35.74 -22.26
C ALA A 140 18.35 35.44 -23.70
N GLU A 141 17.95 36.28 -24.66
CA GLU A 141 18.12 36.06 -26.11
C GLU A 141 19.50 35.49 -26.48
N LYS A 142 19.46 34.40 -27.25
CA LYS A 142 20.64 33.65 -27.71
C LYS A 142 21.49 34.49 -28.66
N ASP A 143 22.80 34.29 -28.62
CA ASP A 143 23.72 34.77 -29.64
C ASP A 143 23.29 34.27 -31.02
N GLY A 144 22.72 35.17 -31.81
CA GLY A 144 22.27 34.93 -33.17
C GLY A 144 22.90 35.95 -34.11
N ILE A 145 23.33 35.50 -35.29
CA ILE A 145 23.80 36.39 -36.34
C ILE A 145 22.57 37.07 -36.97
N ASP A 146 22.49 38.40 -36.90
CA ASP A 146 21.43 39.16 -37.57
C ASP A 146 21.59 39.09 -39.10
N PHE A 147 20.68 38.35 -39.72
CA PHE A 147 20.61 38.16 -41.17
C PHE A 147 20.12 39.39 -41.94
N ASN A 148 19.70 40.48 -41.26
CA ASN A 148 19.28 41.73 -41.90
C ASN A 148 20.44 42.64 -42.34
N SER A 149 21.69 42.28 -42.01
CA SER A 149 22.88 43.01 -42.47
C SER A 149 23.22 42.64 -43.93
N LYS A 150 23.30 43.65 -44.80
CA LYS A 150 23.35 43.53 -46.28
C LYS A 150 24.66 42.97 -46.88
N GLU A 151 25.55 42.32 -46.12
CA GLU A 151 26.91 41.98 -46.59
C GLU A 151 27.28 40.48 -46.55
N ALA A 152 26.33 39.57 -46.41
CA ALA A 152 26.60 38.14 -46.36
C ALA A 152 26.74 37.49 -47.76
N LYS A 153 27.93 37.58 -48.39
CA LYS A 153 28.26 36.85 -49.63
C LYS A 153 28.27 35.33 -49.49
N ASP A 154 28.09 34.78 -48.29
CA ASP A 154 28.19 33.33 -48.03
C ASP A 154 27.09 32.82 -47.06
N PHE A 155 25.86 32.84 -47.54
CA PHE A 155 24.64 32.58 -46.75
C PHE A 155 24.55 31.15 -46.18
N LYS A 156 25.23 30.16 -46.79
CA LYS A 156 25.25 28.76 -46.33
C LYS A 156 26.19 28.54 -45.14
N SER A 157 27.38 29.14 -45.17
CA SER A 157 28.33 29.04 -44.06
C SER A 157 27.81 29.80 -42.83
N LEU A 158 27.19 30.97 -43.02
CA LEU A 158 26.55 31.73 -41.93
C LEU A 158 25.37 31.01 -41.28
N ARG A 159 24.53 30.31 -42.05
CA ARG A 159 23.47 29.45 -41.48
C ARG A 159 24.04 28.27 -40.68
N TRP A 160 25.14 27.68 -41.15
CA TRP A 160 25.82 26.61 -40.42
C TRP A 160 26.45 27.13 -39.12
N VAL A 161 27.11 28.29 -39.16
CA VAL A 161 27.66 28.97 -37.97
C VAL A 161 26.56 29.35 -36.99
N ASN A 162 25.45 29.96 -37.44
CA ASN A 162 24.33 30.31 -36.57
C ASN A 162 23.71 29.06 -35.91
N ARG A 163 23.57 27.97 -36.66
CA ARG A 163 23.09 26.69 -36.12
C ARG A 163 24.05 26.10 -35.10
N GLU A 164 25.36 26.26 -35.28
CA GLU A 164 26.34 25.75 -34.33
C GLU A 164 26.42 26.63 -33.07
N LEU A 165 26.29 27.96 -33.22
CA LEU A 165 26.12 28.91 -32.11
C LEU A 165 24.84 28.61 -31.30
N GLU A 166 23.71 28.39 -31.97
CA GLU A 166 22.46 28.00 -31.30
C GLU A 166 22.62 26.69 -30.50
N LYS A 167 23.38 25.72 -31.01
CA LYS A 167 23.66 24.47 -30.30
C LYS A 167 24.63 24.67 -29.14
N SER A 168 25.69 25.47 -29.29
CA SER A 168 26.64 25.74 -28.22
C SER A 168 25.97 26.52 -27.10
N SER A 169 25.26 27.60 -27.41
CA SER A 169 24.50 28.38 -26.43
C SER A 169 23.42 27.53 -25.76
N ALA A 170 22.73 26.63 -26.48
CA ALA A 170 21.78 25.71 -25.87
C ALA A 170 22.46 24.69 -24.93
N ARG A 171 23.68 24.24 -25.23
CA ARG A 171 24.47 23.35 -24.36
C ARG A 171 24.96 24.09 -23.12
N GLU A 172 25.41 25.33 -23.25
CA GLU A 172 25.85 26.18 -22.14
C GLU A 172 24.68 26.54 -21.22
N ALA A 173 23.58 27.04 -21.77
CA ALA A 173 22.35 27.27 -21.02
C ALA A 173 21.84 25.99 -20.34
N GLY A 174 21.98 24.83 -21.00
CA GLY A 174 21.64 23.53 -20.42
C GLY A 174 22.53 23.14 -19.23
N LYS A 175 23.84 23.44 -19.28
CA LYS A 175 24.74 23.22 -18.16
C LYS A 175 24.45 24.17 -17.01
N GLU A 176 24.33 25.47 -17.30
CA GLU A 176 23.99 26.48 -16.29
C GLU A 176 22.65 26.20 -15.61
N PHE A 177 21.66 25.71 -16.36
CA PHE A 177 20.39 25.25 -15.82
C PHE A 177 20.56 24.09 -14.82
N LEU A 178 21.40 23.10 -15.14
CA LEU A 178 21.65 21.96 -14.26
C LEU A 178 22.48 22.33 -13.01
N ASP A 179 23.28 23.39 -13.11
CA ASP A 179 24.11 23.90 -12.02
C ASP A 179 23.39 24.97 -11.16
N LEU A 180 22.12 25.29 -11.47
CA LEU A 180 21.35 26.26 -10.70
C LEU A 180 21.20 25.83 -9.23
N PRO A 181 21.52 26.73 -8.27
CA PRO A 181 21.37 26.41 -6.86
C PRO A 181 19.88 26.29 -6.48
N LEU A 182 19.60 25.35 -5.58
CA LEU A 182 18.25 25.20 -5.04
C LEU A 182 17.86 26.39 -4.17
N PHE A 183 16.75 27.03 -4.51
CA PHE A 183 16.13 28.09 -3.72
C PHE A 183 15.18 27.49 -2.67
N TRP A 184 15.72 27.10 -1.51
CA TRP A 184 14.97 26.37 -0.48
C TRP A 184 14.84 27.09 0.86
N LEU A 185 15.84 27.90 1.26
CA LEU A 185 15.95 28.43 2.63
C LEU A 185 14.77 29.31 3.04
N VAL A 186 14.27 30.15 2.12
CA VAL A 186 13.13 31.04 2.42
C VAL A 186 11.86 30.23 2.70
N ASP A 187 11.60 29.19 1.90
CA ASP A 187 10.44 28.32 2.10
C ASP A 187 10.58 27.47 3.36
N PHE A 188 11.81 27.06 3.69
CA PHE A 188 12.09 26.36 4.94
C PHE A 188 11.83 27.23 6.17
N ILE A 189 12.28 28.50 6.17
CA ILE A 189 12.01 29.45 7.27
C ILE A 189 10.50 29.67 7.42
N LYS A 190 9.77 29.82 6.30
CA LYS A 190 8.30 29.93 6.31
C LYS A 190 7.64 28.71 6.94
N ALA A 191 8.05 27.50 6.56
CA ALA A 191 7.50 26.28 7.12
C ALA A 191 7.77 26.14 8.63
N LEU A 192 8.93 26.61 9.12
CA LEU A 192 9.22 26.66 10.57
C LEU A 192 8.30 27.58 11.37
N ILE A 193 7.80 28.65 10.74
CA ILE A 193 6.85 29.60 11.35
C ILE A 193 5.39 29.30 10.96
N SER A 194 5.09 28.04 10.64
CA SER A 194 3.74 27.51 10.33
C SER A 194 3.17 27.86 8.95
N GLU A 195 3.98 28.31 7.99
CA GLU A 195 3.58 28.50 6.58
C GLU A 195 4.11 27.37 5.69
N GLY A 196 3.76 26.13 6.03
CA GLY A 196 4.19 24.93 5.31
C GLY A 196 4.41 23.73 6.23
N SER A 197 5.14 22.74 5.74
CA SER A 197 5.57 21.58 6.52
C SER A 197 7.00 21.18 6.14
N ILE A 198 7.78 20.70 7.11
CA ILE A 198 9.12 20.15 6.89
C ILE A 198 9.19 18.70 7.35
N ARG A 199 10.03 17.91 6.67
CA ARG A 199 10.27 16.52 7.00
C ARG A 199 11.72 16.16 6.73
N TYR A 200 12.30 15.33 7.59
CA TYR A 200 13.63 14.78 7.35
C TYR A 200 13.56 13.26 7.31
N GLU A 201 13.97 12.66 6.19
CA GLU A 201 14.08 11.20 6.04
C GLU A 201 15.31 10.86 5.19
N ARG A 202 16.08 9.83 5.57
CA ARG A 202 17.20 9.27 4.78
C ARG A 202 18.18 10.35 4.27
N CYS A 203 18.51 11.32 5.12
CA CYS A 203 19.46 12.41 4.81
C CYS A 203 18.97 13.40 3.75
N LYS A 204 17.66 13.44 3.55
CA LYS A 204 16.99 14.44 2.73
C LYS A 204 16.07 15.26 3.62
N LEU A 205 16.18 16.57 3.52
CA LEU A 205 15.24 17.51 4.11
C LEU A 205 14.23 17.90 3.04
N SER A 206 12.97 17.52 3.23
CA SER A 206 11.86 17.85 2.34
C SER A 206 11.08 19.03 2.93
N ILE A 207 10.85 20.05 2.10
CA ILE A 207 10.10 21.27 2.45
C ILE A 207 8.86 21.31 1.59
N TYR A 208 7.69 21.40 2.21
CA TYR A 208 6.39 21.38 1.57
C TYR A 208 5.71 22.73 1.73
N LYS A 209 5.15 23.25 0.63
CA LYS A 209 4.44 24.54 0.57
C LYS A 209 3.21 24.46 -0.32
N HIS A 210 2.28 25.39 -0.15
CA HIS A 210 1.14 25.48 -1.05
C HIS A 210 1.59 25.74 -2.49
N ASN A 211 0.99 24.99 -3.41
CA ASN A 211 1.03 25.29 -4.83
C ASN A 211 -0.27 26.02 -5.21
N THR A 212 -0.18 27.34 -5.37
CA THR A 212 -1.35 28.16 -5.74
C THR A 212 -1.70 28.07 -7.21
N LYS A 213 -0.80 27.55 -8.06
CA LYS A 213 -0.94 27.58 -9.52
C LYS A 213 -2.25 26.96 -9.99
N HIS A 214 -2.59 25.77 -9.49
CA HIS A 214 -3.76 25.02 -9.96
C HIS A 214 -5.05 25.64 -9.44
N CYS A 215 -5.05 26.14 -8.20
CA CYS A 215 -6.14 26.92 -7.64
C CYS A 215 -6.37 28.22 -8.43
N GLU A 216 -5.31 28.97 -8.76
CA GLU A 216 -5.38 30.16 -9.59
C GLU A 216 -5.93 29.86 -10.99
N LEU A 217 -5.52 28.75 -11.60
CA LEU A 217 -6.05 28.32 -12.90
C LEU A 217 -7.56 28.03 -12.81
N ALA A 218 -7.99 27.34 -11.74
CA ALA A 218 -9.38 27.01 -11.52
C ALA A 218 -10.23 28.26 -11.24
N SER A 219 -9.77 29.17 -10.37
CA SER A 219 -10.49 30.39 -9.98
C SER A 219 -10.58 31.43 -11.11
N ASN A 220 -9.61 31.46 -12.02
CA ASN A 220 -9.67 32.33 -13.21
C ASN A 220 -10.50 31.73 -14.35
N ALA A 221 -10.95 30.48 -14.24
CA ALA A 221 -11.84 29.89 -15.23
C ALA A 221 -13.29 30.32 -14.98
N GLU A 222 -14.06 30.47 -16.06
CA GLU A 222 -15.50 30.74 -15.96
C GLU A 222 -16.27 29.53 -15.42
N PHE A 223 -15.82 28.32 -15.79
CA PHE A 223 -16.27 27.08 -15.18
C PHE A 223 -15.19 26.02 -15.27
N ASN A 224 -15.26 25.06 -14.35
CA ASN A 224 -14.38 23.91 -14.29
C ASN A 224 -15.20 22.62 -14.35
N LEU A 225 -14.74 21.65 -15.14
CA LEU A 225 -15.23 20.28 -15.15
C LEU A 225 -14.11 19.38 -14.63
N TYR A 226 -14.37 18.66 -13.55
CA TYR A 226 -13.43 17.72 -12.95
C TYR A 226 -13.88 16.30 -13.28
N LEU A 227 -13.07 15.57 -14.03
CA LEU A 227 -13.36 14.21 -14.47
C LEU A 227 -12.49 13.24 -13.66
N ASP A 228 -13.08 12.60 -12.66
CA ASP A 228 -12.42 11.58 -11.84
C ASP A 228 -13.47 10.63 -11.27
N ALA A 229 -13.22 9.32 -11.37
CA ALA A 229 -14.16 8.30 -10.91
C ALA A 229 -14.03 8.00 -9.41
N THR A 230 -12.93 8.43 -8.77
CA THR A 230 -12.56 8.01 -7.41
C THR A 230 -12.23 9.18 -6.48
N LEU A 231 -12.22 10.41 -6.99
CA LEU A 231 -12.02 11.61 -6.19
C LEU A 231 -13.33 12.05 -5.55
N THR A 232 -13.32 12.21 -4.22
CA THR A 232 -14.46 12.78 -3.49
C THR A 232 -14.47 14.31 -3.59
N PRO A 233 -15.66 14.94 -3.53
CA PRO A 233 -15.78 16.41 -3.46
C PRO A 233 -14.98 17.02 -2.30
N GLU A 234 -14.92 16.34 -1.15
CA GLU A 234 -14.18 16.75 0.04
C GLU A 234 -12.69 16.88 -0.25
N ILE A 235 -12.07 15.87 -0.86
CA ILE A 235 -10.65 15.90 -1.21
C ILE A 235 -10.39 16.96 -2.29
N LEU A 236 -11.29 17.09 -3.29
CA LEU A 236 -11.14 18.09 -4.33
C LEU A 236 -11.19 19.52 -3.76
N ARG A 237 -12.13 19.80 -2.85
CA ARG A 237 -12.20 21.09 -2.13
C ARG A 237 -10.93 21.36 -1.34
N LEU A 238 -10.47 20.38 -0.58
CA LEU A 238 -9.22 20.48 0.19
C LEU A 238 -8.02 20.80 -0.70
N LYS A 239 -7.90 20.14 -1.87
CA LYS A 239 -6.81 20.38 -2.83
C LYS A 239 -6.87 21.75 -3.49
N LEU A 240 -8.07 22.26 -3.74
CA LEU A 240 -8.28 23.57 -4.36
C LEU A 240 -8.28 24.71 -3.34
N GLY A 241 -8.41 24.43 -2.05
CA GLY A 241 -8.55 25.43 -0.99
C GLY A 241 -9.85 26.23 -1.13
N ILE A 242 -10.95 25.55 -1.48
CA ILE A 242 -12.27 26.17 -1.67
C ILE A 242 -13.29 25.58 -0.68
N GLU A 243 -14.26 26.40 -0.27
CA GLU A 243 -15.35 25.98 0.62
C GLU A 243 -16.65 25.72 -0.15
N GLU A 244 -16.75 26.24 -1.37
CA GLU A 244 -17.93 26.17 -2.19
C GLU A 244 -18.33 24.72 -2.51
N PRO A 245 -19.64 24.42 -2.53
CA PRO A 245 -20.11 23.10 -2.88
C PRO A 245 -19.77 22.77 -4.34
N ILE A 246 -19.32 21.54 -4.57
CA ILE A 246 -19.05 21.01 -5.90
C ILE A 246 -20.28 20.25 -6.36
N LEU A 247 -20.85 20.65 -7.51
CA LEU A 247 -21.91 19.89 -8.15
C LEU A 247 -21.36 18.55 -8.65
N VAL A 248 -21.84 17.46 -8.06
CA VAL A 248 -21.49 16.09 -8.47
C VAL A 248 -22.51 15.60 -9.48
N VAL A 249 -22.02 15.21 -10.65
CA VAL A 249 -22.81 14.52 -11.67
C VAL A 249 -22.22 13.14 -11.86
N GLN A 250 -23.01 12.11 -11.55
CA GLN A 250 -22.59 10.72 -11.66
C GLN A 250 -23.59 9.93 -12.51
N GLN A 251 -23.08 8.94 -13.25
CA GLN A 251 -23.91 7.96 -13.93
C GLN A 251 -24.36 6.91 -12.92
N ALA A 252 -25.55 6.32 -13.13
CA ALA A 252 -25.95 5.13 -12.39
C ALA A 252 -24.86 4.04 -12.49
N PRO A 253 -24.42 3.44 -11.38
CA PRO A 253 -23.41 2.39 -11.41
C PRO A 253 -23.88 1.22 -12.30
N PRO A 254 -23.01 0.66 -13.16
CA PRO A 254 -23.34 -0.54 -13.89
C PRO A 254 -23.40 -1.74 -12.94
N GLU A 255 -24.04 -2.82 -13.38
CA GLU A 255 -24.02 -4.09 -12.64
C GLU A 255 -22.72 -4.85 -12.91
N TYR A 256 -22.18 -5.47 -11.85
CA TYR A 256 -20.91 -6.22 -11.86
C TYR A 256 -21.12 -7.68 -11.44
N THR A 257 -22.25 -8.29 -11.81
CA THR A 257 -22.57 -9.69 -11.46
C THR A 257 -21.54 -10.69 -11.99
N ASN A 258 -20.82 -10.33 -13.04
CA ASN A 258 -19.75 -11.12 -13.66
C ASN A 258 -18.38 -10.94 -12.98
N LEU A 259 -18.26 -10.07 -11.98
CA LEU A 259 -17.01 -9.80 -11.26
C LEU A 259 -16.98 -10.52 -9.91
N LYS A 260 -15.91 -11.28 -9.70
CA LYS A 260 -15.58 -11.91 -8.43
C LYS A 260 -14.37 -11.22 -7.80
N ILE A 261 -14.53 -10.71 -6.59
CA ILE A 261 -13.47 -10.08 -5.82
C ILE A 261 -13.09 -11.04 -4.69
N VAL A 262 -11.86 -11.55 -4.73
CA VAL A 262 -11.33 -12.53 -3.76
C VAL A 262 -10.30 -11.84 -2.89
N GLN A 263 -10.64 -11.55 -1.64
CA GLN A 263 -9.65 -11.17 -0.64
C GLN A 263 -8.84 -12.41 -0.24
N VAL A 264 -7.54 -12.39 -0.51
CA VAL A 264 -6.60 -13.42 -0.04
C VAL A 264 -5.95 -12.95 1.26
N ALA A 265 -6.44 -13.48 2.37
CA ALA A 265 -6.03 -13.12 3.73
C ALA A 265 -4.86 -13.99 4.24
N GLY A 266 -4.30 -13.65 5.41
CA GLY A 266 -3.28 -14.44 6.10
C GLY A 266 -1.83 -14.08 5.71
N LEU A 267 -1.67 -13.02 4.91
CA LEU A 267 -0.39 -12.49 4.44
C LEU A 267 -0.01 -11.13 5.07
N GLY A 268 -0.87 -10.57 5.93
CA GLY A 268 -0.70 -9.24 6.50
C GLY A 268 -0.89 -8.14 5.46
N LYS A 269 -0.25 -7.00 5.67
CA LYS A 269 -0.35 -5.81 4.79
C LYS A 269 0.48 -5.93 3.49
N LEU A 270 1.40 -6.90 3.41
CA LEU A 270 2.37 -7.10 2.32
C LEU A 270 3.09 -5.82 1.85
N GLY A 271 3.78 -5.13 2.77
CA GLY A 271 4.58 -3.95 2.44
C GLY A 271 5.80 -4.23 1.55
N LYS A 272 6.51 -3.15 1.17
CA LYS A 272 7.72 -3.15 0.31
C LYS A 272 8.90 -3.96 0.85
N GLN A 273 8.94 -4.18 2.17
CA GLN A 273 9.99 -4.93 2.84
C GLN A 273 9.37 -6.19 3.44
N ARG A 274 9.73 -7.34 2.89
CA ARG A 274 9.21 -8.66 3.28
C ARG A 274 10.37 -9.50 3.80
N SER A 275 10.12 -10.33 4.80
CA SER A 275 11.07 -11.35 5.22
C SER A 275 11.14 -12.47 4.16
N ASP A 276 12.25 -13.22 4.12
CA ASP A 276 12.41 -14.32 3.17
C ASP A 276 11.28 -15.36 3.24
N SER A 277 10.80 -15.64 4.45
CA SER A 277 9.65 -16.53 4.67
C SER A 277 8.38 -15.98 4.01
N LEU A 278 8.07 -14.70 4.20
CA LEU A 278 6.90 -14.07 3.59
C LEU A 278 7.04 -13.99 2.06
N THR A 279 8.24 -13.69 1.55
CA THR A 279 8.52 -13.68 0.11
C THR A 279 8.26 -15.05 -0.51
N LYS A 280 8.77 -16.14 0.08
CA LYS A 280 8.52 -17.51 -0.40
C LYS A 280 7.02 -17.85 -0.45
N ARG A 281 6.27 -17.45 0.58
CA ARG A 281 4.81 -17.66 0.65
C ARG A 281 4.06 -16.90 -0.44
N VAL A 282 4.43 -15.65 -0.70
CA VAL A 282 3.84 -14.84 -1.77
C VAL A 282 4.16 -15.41 -3.14
N GLU A 283 5.40 -15.85 -3.38
CA GLU A 283 5.78 -16.48 -4.66
C GLU A 283 5.05 -17.81 -4.90
N ALA A 284 4.83 -18.60 -3.85
CA ALA A 284 3.99 -19.79 -3.94
C ALA A 284 2.55 -19.45 -4.31
N LEU A 285 1.97 -18.41 -3.70
CA LEU A 285 0.64 -17.92 -4.04
C LEU A 285 0.58 -17.43 -5.49
N LYS A 286 1.51 -16.58 -5.91
CA LYS A 286 1.62 -16.08 -7.30
C LYS A 286 1.64 -17.23 -8.29
N SER A 287 2.48 -18.23 -8.03
CA SER A 287 2.60 -19.43 -8.86
C SER A 287 1.27 -20.19 -8.95
N GLN A 288 0.59 -20.40 -7.82
CA GLN A 288 -0.70 -21.10 -7.81
C GLN A 288 -1.79 -20.30 -8.53
N LEU A 289 -1.87 -18.97 -8.33
CA LEU A 289 -2.84 -18.13 -9.01
C LEU A 289 -2.62 -18.13 -10.53
N LYS A 290 -1.35 -18.11 -10.97
CA LYS A 290 -1.00 -18.22 -12.40
C LYS A 290 -1.31 -19.59 -12.99
N ASN A 291 -1.21 -20.66 -12.20
CA ASN A 291 -1.67 -21.99 -12.62
C ASN A 291 -3.20 -22.04 -12.77
N ASN A 292 -3.93 -21.37 -11.88
CA ASN A 292 -5.39 -21.29 -11.96
C ASN A 292 -5.85 -20.40 -13.13
N HIS A 293 -5.10 -19.32 -13.42
CA HIS A 293 -5.38 -18.33 -14.46
C HIS A 293 -4.10 -18.05 -15.27
N PRO A 294 -3.86 -18.76 -16.39
CA PRO A 294 -2.61 -18.65 -17.16
C PRO A 294 -2.29 -17.25 -17.68
N ASP A 295 -3.31 -16.41 -17.91
CA ASP A 295 -3.20 -15.04 -18.39
C ASP A 295 -3.09 -14.00 -17.26
N LEU A 296 -3.17 -14.42 -15.99
CA LEU A 296 -3.11 -13.57 -14.79
C LEU A 296 -2.01 -12.52 -14.88
N LYS A 297 -2.39 -11.28 -14.58
CA LYS A 297 -1.44 -10.19 -14.33
C LYS A 297 -1.38 -9.86 -12.84
N GLY A 298 -0.18 -9.52 -12.37
CA GLY A 298 0.06 -9.10 -10.98
C GLY A 298 0.45 -7.63 -10.90
N LEU A 299 -0.15 -6.90 -9.97
CA LEU A 299 0.28 -5.59 -9.49
C LEU A 299 1.05 -5.77 -8.19
N GLU A 300 2.28 -5.26 -8.15
CA GLU A 300 3.22 -5.44 -7.05
C GLU A 300 3.96 -4.12 -6.78
N TRP A 301 4.64 -4.05 -5.63
CA TRP A 301 5.57 -2.94 -5.37
C TRP A 301 6.72 -2.96 -6.38
N LYS A 302 7.06 -1.79 -6.94
CA LYS A 302 8.20 -1.61 -7.86
C LYS A 302 9.54 -2.20 -7.38
N ALA A 303 9.76 -2.26 -6.07
CA ALA A 303 10.97 -2.85 -5.50
C ALA A 303 10.99 -4.39 -5.50
N LEU A 304 9.83 -5.02 -5.70
CA LEU A 304 9.58 -6.45 -5.61
C LEU A 304 9.02 -7.05 -6.91
N SER A 305 8.60 -6.21 -7.87
CA SER A 305 8.06 -6.63 -9.16
C SER A 305 9.11 -7.38 -9.98
N GLY A 306 8.78 -8.59 -10.41
CA GLY A 306 9.58 -9.39 -11.33
C GLY A 306 9.32 -9.07 -12.81
N ASP A 307 10.00 -9.79 -13.70
CA ASP A 307 9.80 -9.68 -15.14
C ASP A 307 8.36 -10.06 -15.55
N GLY A 308 7.66 -9.12 -16.18
CA GLY A 308 6.27 -9.30 -16.61
C GLY A 308 5.22 -8.97 -15.55
N GLU A 309 5.63 -8.53 -14.35
CA GLU A 309 4.74 -7.94 -13.35
C GLU A 309 4.60 -6.42 -13.55
N PHE A 310 3.50 -5.89 -13.03
CA PHE A 310 3.12 -4.49 -13.12
C PHE A 310 3.19 -3.82 -11.74
N ASN A 311 3.22 -2.50 -11.73
CA ASN A 311 3.47 -1.74 -10.52
C ASN A 311 2.22 -1.03 -10.00
N HIS A 312 2.01 -1.07 -8.68
CA HIS A 312 1.08 -0.14 -8.01
C HIS A 312 1.41 1.31 -8.38
N PHE A 313 0.39 2.17 -8.47
CA PHE A 313 0.46 3.60 -8.81
C PHE A 313 0.97 3.98 -10.21
N ALA A 314 1.69 3.10 -10.91
CA ALA A 314 2.19 3.36 -12.26
C ALA A 314 1.37 2.63 -13.33
N ASP A 315 1.22 1.32 -13.18
CA ASP A 315 0.48 0.49 -14.15
C ASP A 315 -0.98 0.27 -13.71
N GLY A 316 -1.27 0.34 -12.40
CA GLY A 316 -2.64 0.28 -11.87
C GLY A 316 -3.55 1.44 -12.34
N ARG A 317 -2.98 2.48 -12.96
CA ARG A 317 -3.68 3.65 -13.53
C ARG A 317 -3.32 3.84 -15.00
N GLY A 318 -4.25 4.41 -15.78
CA GLY A 318 -3.95 4.98 -17.11
C GLY A 318 -3.55 4.02 -18.25
N VAL A 319 -3.50 2.70 -18.02
CA VAL A 319 -3.04 1.74 -19.03
C VAL A 319 -4.08 0.64 -19.30
N ASN A 320 -4.38 0.36 -20.58
CA ASN A 320 -5.33 -0.69 -21.01
C ASN A 320 -4.70 -2.10 -21.11
N ARG A 321 -3.57 -2.35 -20.44
CA ARG A 321 -2.83 -3.63 -20.55
C ARG A 321 -3.54 -4.82 -19.91
N PHE A 322 -4.65 -4.58 -19.22
CA PHE A 322 -5.42 -5.59 -18.48
C PHE A 322 -6.80 -5.85 -19.10
N GLU A 323 -7.14 -5.17 -20.20
CA GLU A 323 -8.49 -5.22 -20.79
C GLU A 323 -8.88 -6.63 -21.25
N ASP A 324 -7.90 -7.41 -21.72
CA ASP A 324 -8.09 -8.77 -22.23
C ASP A 324 -7.83 -9.87 -21.19
N THR A 325 -7.53 -9.52 -19.94
CA THR A 325 -7.18 -10.51 -18.91
C THR A 325 -8.41 -10.98 -18.14
N SER A 326 -8.53 -12.28 -17.90
CA SER A 326 -9.59 -12.92 -17.11
C SER A 326 -9.43 -12.67 -15.60
N ALA A 327 -8.19 -12.54 -15.13
CA ALA A 327 -7.88 -12.31 -13.73
C ALA A 327 -6.75 -11.29 -13.49
N LEU A 328 -6.89 -10.49 -12.44
CA LEU A 328 -5.87 -9.54 -11.96
C LEU A 328 -5.63 -9.75 -10.48
N ALA A 329 -4.37 -9.73 -10.03
CA ALA A 329 -4.00 -9.84 -8.63
C ALA A 329 -3.26 -8.59 -8.16
N SER A 330 -3.64 -8.06 -6.99
CA SER A 330 -2.97 -6.94 -6.31
C SER A 330 -2.26 -7.47 -5.06
N PHE A 331 -0.93 -7.29 -4.98
CA PHE A 331 -0.09 -7.84 -3.91
C PHE A 331 0.33 -6.77 -2.90
N GLY A 332 -0.53 -6.59 -1.91
CA GLY A 332 -0.34 -5.63 -0.83
C GLY A 332 -1.30 -4.46 -0.91
N ILE A 333 -1.39 -3.74 0.21
CA ILE A 333 -2.26 -2.57 0.30
C ILE A 333 -1.53 -1.40 -0.36
N PRO A 334 -2.08 -0.73 -1.38
CA PRO A 334 -1.43 0.36 -2.09
C PRO A 334 -1.41 1.64 -1.24
N TYR A 335 -0.69 1.60 -0.11
CA TYR A 335 -0.41 2.78 0.70
C TYR A 335 0.62 3.66 -0.01
N GLN A 336 0.27 4.93 -0.20
CA GLN A 336 1.24 5.96 -0.54
C GLN A 336 2.18 6.20 0.66
N ASN A 337 3.19 7.05 0.45
CA ASN A 337 4.09 7.43 1.53
C ASN A 337 3.34 8.22 2.61
N ILE A 338 3.00 7.58 3.73
CA ILE A 338 2.19 8.17 4.82
C ILE A 338 2.84 9.45 5.37
N GLY A 339 4.18 9.49 5.48
CA GLY A 339 4.87 10.67 5.98
C GLY A 339 4.79 11.87 5.02
N GLU A 340 4.76 11.61 3.72
CA GLU A 340 4.55 12.62 2.68
C GLU A 340 3.09 13.05 2.62
N LEU A 341 2.14 12.11 2.71
CA LEU A 341 0.71 12.43 2.83
C LEU A 341 0.43 13.30 4.05
N ALA A 342 1.08 13.04 5.19
CA ALA A 342 0.92 13.85 6.40
C ALA A 342 1.42 15.28 6.18
N ALA A 343 2.57 15.45 5.53
CA ALA A 343 3.08 16.77 5.20
C ALA A 343 2.16 17.49 4.21
N HIS A 344 1.65 16.79 3.19
CA HIS A 344 0.70 17.36 2.23
C HIS A 344 -0.59 17.79 2.91
N TYR A 345 -1.17 16.91 3.72
CA TYR A 345 -2.41 17.18 4.42
C TYR A 345 -2.25 18.33 5.42
N GLN A 346 -1.13 18.40 6.15
CA GLN A 346 -0.80 19.54 7.02
C GLN A 346 -0.75 20.85 6.24
N VAL A 347 -0.16 20.87 5.05
CA VAL A 347 -0.15 22.07 4.21
C VAL A 347 -1.58 22.41 3.78
N LEU A 348 -2.32 21.45 3.21
CA LEU A 348 -3.66 21.72 2.66
C LEU A 348 -4.71 22.12 3.71
N SER A 349 -4.65 21.53 4.91
CA SER A 349 -5.64 21.75 5.98
C SER A 349 -5.19 22.74 7.04
N GLU A 350 -3.91 23.14 7.03
CA GLU A 350 -3.24 23.90 8.10
C GLU A 350 -3.26 23.21 9.48
N ALA A 351 -3.76 21.98 9.57
CA ALA A 351 -3.88 21.22 10.81
C ALA A 351 -2.57 20.54 11.21
N GLN A 352 -2.29 20.49 12.52
CA GLN A 352 -1.16 19.75 13.06
C GLN A 352 -1.46 18.24 13.07
N ILE A 353 -0.57 17.44 12.49
CA ILE A 353 -0.83 16.01 12.27
C ILE A 353 -0.08 15.15 13.27
N ALA A 354 -0.80 14.22 13.90
CA ALA A 354 -0.26 13.18 14.76
C ALA A 354 -0.43 11.81 14.10
N LEU A 355 0.66 11.27 13.54
CA LEU A 355 0.66 9.98 12.81
C LEU A 355 0.14 8.76 13.60
N ASN A 356 0.04 8.85 14.92
CA ASN A 356 -0.36 7.74 15.79
C ASN A 356 -1.82 7.84 16.26
N ASN A 357 -2.59 8.81 15.78
CA ASN A 357 -4.00 8.95 16.13
C ASN A 357 -4.90 8.25 15.07
N PRO A 358 -5.52 7.11 15.38
CA PRO A 358 -6.33 6.37 14.40
C PRO A 358 -7.67 7.04 14.05
N ASN A 359 -8.13 8.01 14.84
CA ASN A 359 -9.44 8.66 14.68
C ASN A 359 -9.33 10.12 14.22
N ASP A 360 -8.23 10.47 13.55
CA ASP A 360 -7.99 11.82 13.04
C ASP A 360 -8.45 11.94 11.57
N ASP A 361 -8.83 13.15 11.14
CA ASP A 361 -9.25 13.45 9.77
C ASP A 361 -8.18 13.08 8.74
N PHE A 362 -6.90 13.10 9.15
CA PHE A 362 -5.79 12.60 8.35
C PHE A 362 -5.90 11.10 8.04
N GLN A 363 -6.35 10.28 8.99
CA GLN A 363 -6.49 8.84 8.77
C GLN A 363 -7.60 8.54 7.75
N LEU A 364 -8.71 9.27 7.84
CA LEU A 364 -9.79 9.24 6.83
C LEU A 364 -9.26 9.65 5.45
N TYR A 365 -8.44 10.71 5.37
CA TYR A 365 -7.80 11.13 4.13
C TYR A 365 -6.89 10.03 3.53
N VAL A 366 -6.06 9.38 4.35
CA VAL A 366 -5.21 8.25 3.89
C VAL A 366 -6.06 7.07 3.42
N GLU A 367 -7.12 6.75 4.16
CA GLU A 367 -8.02 5.66 3.82
C GLU A 367 -8.74 5.91 2.49
N GLN A 368 -9.33 7.09 2.30
CA GLN A 368 -9.98 7.46 1.04
C GLN A 368 -9.03 7.36 -0.16
N LEU A 369 -7.78 7.84 -0.02
CA LEU A 369 -6.79 7.71 -1.08
C LEU A 369 -6.41 6.25 -1.35
N THR A 370 -6.33 5.41 -0.33
CA THR A 370 -6.00 3.99 -0.46
C THR A 370 -7.15 3.23 -1.12
N GLN A 371 -8.38 3.46 -0.69
CA GLN A 371 -9.59 2.88 -1.27
C GLN A 371 -9.74 3.29 -2.74
N ALA A 372 -9.50 4.56 -3.07
CA ALA A 372 -9.51 5.05 -4.44
C ALA A 372 -8.54 4.28 -5.35
N GLU A 373 -7.31 3.99 -4.89
CA GLU A 373 -6.37 3.16 -5.65
C GLU A 373 -6.91 1.73 -5.86
N ILE A 374 -7.47 1.11 -4.82
CA ILE A 374 -8.02 -0.25 -4.92
C ILE A 374 -9.16 -0.31 -5.94
N VAL A 375 -10.08 0.67 -5.91
CA VAL A 375 -11.17 0.77 -6.92
C VAL A 375 -10.61 0.93 -8.32
N GLN A 376 -9.57 1.77 -8.50
CA GLN A 376 -8.92 1.97 -9.80
C GLN A 376 -8.27 0.68 -10.33
N GLU A 377 -7.60 -0.08 -9.45
CA GLU A 377 -6.98 -1.36 -9.79
C GLU A 377 -8.02 -2.40 -10.20
N ILE A 378 -9.11 -2.55 -9.45
CA ILE A 378 -10.23 -3.46 -9.81
C ILE A 378 -10.85 -3.03 -11.15
N GLY A 379 -11.07 -1.72 -11.33
CA GLY A 379 -11.63 -1.14 -12.54
C GLY A 379 -10.80 -1.39 -13.81
N ARG A 380 -9.54 -1.84 -13.68
CA ARG A 380 -8.68 -2.21 -14.83
C ARG A 380 -9.19 -3.43 -15.58
N LEU A 381 -9.93 -4.33 -14.93
CA LEU A 381 -10.54 -5.49 -15.58
C LEU A 381 -11.68 -5.13 -16.54
N ARG A 382 -12.22 -3.90 -16.45
CA ARG A 382 -13.32 -3.42 -17.30
C ARG A 382 -14.53 -4.36 -17.33
N ALA A 383 -14.85 -4.99 -16.20
CA ALA A 383 -15.92 -5.99 -16.09
C ALA A 383 -17.27 -5.53 -16.65
N ASN A 384 -17.61 -4.25 -16.49
CA ASN A 384 -18.82 -3.64 -17.04
C ASN A 384 -18.87 -3.60 -18.58
N ARG A 385 -17.74 -3.75 -19.27
CA ARG A 385 -17.65 -3.85 -20.74
C ARG A 385 -17.65 -5.29 -21.24
N ARG A 386 -17.53 -6.25 -20.33
CA ARG A 386 -17.38 -7.69 -20.61
C ARG A 386 -18.43 -8.50 -19.84
N PRO A 387 -19.74 -8.16 -19.94
CA PRO A 387 -20.79 -8.74 -19.10
C PRO A 387 -20.93 -10.26 -19.26
N ASP A 388 -20.52 -10.81 -20.41
CA ASP A 388 -20.59 -12.23 -20.73
C ASP A 388 -19.37 -13.04 -20.24
N GLU A 389 -18.40 -12.39 -19.59
CA GLU A 389 -17.17 -13.02 -19.11
C GLU A 389 -17.07 -13.00 -17.58
N GLU A 390 -16.78 -14.14 -16.98
CA GLU A 390 -16.48 -14.23 -15.54
C GLU A 390 -15.07 -13.72 -15.27
N LEU A 391 -14.95 -12.62 -14.52
CA LEU A 391 -13.67 -12.00 -14.20
C LEU A 391 -13.35 -12.11 -12.71
N THR A 392 -12.08 -12.31 -12.39
CA THR A 392 -11.64 -12.44 -10.99
C THR A 392 -10.58 -11.41 -10.63
N PHE A 393 -10.83 -10.63 -9.58
CA PHE A 393 -9.82 -9.79 -8.95
C PHE A 393 -9.37 -10.40 -7.63
N TYR A 394 -8.08 -10.68 -7.48
CA TYR A 394 -7.47 -11.12 -6.23
C TYR A 394 -6.86 -9.93 -5.49
N PHE A 395 -7.36 -9.63 -4.28
CA PHE A 395 -6.76 -8.66 -3.39
C PHE A 395 -5.96 -9.39 -2.30
N CYS A 396 -4.64 -9.45 -2.45
CA CYS A 396 -3.75 -10.23 -1.59
C CYS A 396 -3.23 -9.38 -0.43
N ALA A 397 -4.09 -9.03 0.53
CA ALA A 397 -3.70 -8.42 1.79
C ALA A 397 -4.85 -8.44 2.82
N ASP A 398 -4.47 -8.29 4.09
CA ASP A 398 -5.40 -8.10 5.20
C ASP A 398 -5.83 -6.63 5.28
N TYR A 399 -6.95 -6.30 4.62
CA TYR A 399 -7.59 -4.97 4.59
C TYR A 399 -9.11 -5.11 4.60
N ASP A 400 -9.85 -4.13 5.10
CA ASP A 400 -11.31 -4.15 4.99
C ASP A 400 -11.74 -3.72 3.59
N LEU A 401 -12.50 -4.58 2.91
CA LEU A 401 -13.00 -4.37 1.55
C LEU A 401 -14.51 -4.09 1.52
N SER A 402 -15.13 -3.84 2.67
CA SER A 402 -16.56 -3.54 2.79
C SER A 402 -17.02 -2.39 1.88
N PHE A 403 -16.19 -1.36 1.71
CA PHE A 403 -16.45 -0.19 0.85
C PHE A 403 -16.63 -0.53 -0.64
N LEU A 404 -16.21 -1.72 -1.09
CA LEU A 404 -16.35 -2.12 -2.49
C LEU A 404 -17.80 -2.38 -2.90
N ALA A 405 -18.69 -2.67 -1.95
CA ALA A 405 -20.10 -2.90 -2.23
C ALA A 405 -20.79 -1.68 -2.87
N GLU A 406 -20.33 -0.47 -2.53
CA GLU A 406 -20.84 0.79 -3.08
C GLU A 406 -20.32 1.05 -4.51
N HIS A 407 -19.15 0.52 -4.85
CA HIS A 407 -18.45 0.77 -6.12
C HIS A 407 -18.73 -0.31 -7.18
N PHE A 408 -18.94 -1.55 -6.75
CA PHE A 408 -19.10 -2.72 -7.62
C PHE A 408 -20.39 -3.48 -7.28
N SER A 409 -21.53 -2.84 -7.53
CA SER A 409 -22.85 -3.42 -7.23
C SER A 409 -23.05 -4.77 -7.95
N GLY A 410 -23.48 -5.79 -7.20
CA GLY A 410 -23.68 -7.14 -7.71
C GLY A 410 -22.42 -8.01 -7.79
N ALA A 411 -21.23 -7.47 -7.57
CA ALA A 411 -20.00 -8.26 -7.54
C ALA A 411 -19.98 -9.23 -6.35
N THR A 412 -19.41 -10.42 -6.56
CA THR A 412 -19.25 -11.42 -5.51
C THR A 412 -17.97 -11.15 -4.72
N LEU A 413 -18.10 -10.69 -3.47
CA LEU A 413 -16.96 -10.52 -2.56
C LEU A 413 -16.80 -11.74 -1.66
N ILE A 414 -15.65 -12.42 -1.75
CA ILE A 414 -15.30 -13.54 -0.86
C ILE A 414 -13.95 -13.31 -0.20
N LYS A 415 -13.81 -13.81 1.03
CA LYS A 415 -12.55 -13.84 1.76
C LYS A 415 -12.07 -15.28 1.87
N VAL A 416 -10.82 -15.51 1.49
CA VAL A 416 -10.17 -16.83 1.49
C VAL A 416 -8.78 -16.66 2.09
N ASP A 417 -8.34 -17.58 2.95
CA ASP A 417 -6.95 -17.57 3.44
C ASP A 417 -5.99 -18.08 2.36
N ALA A 418 -4.80 -17.49 2.29
CA ALA A 418 -3.78 -17.87 1.33
C ALA A 418 -3.44 -19.37 1.37
N PHE A 419 -3.47 -19.99 2.56
CA PHE A 419 -3.23 -21.43 2.73
C PHE A 419 -4.26 -22.30 2.00
N ALA A 420 -5.53 -21.87 1.95
CA ALA A 420 -6.59 -22.61 1.26
C ALA A 420 -6.43 -22.56 -0.28
N ILE A 421 -5.74 -21.54 -0.80
CA ILE A 421 -5.38 -21.49 -2.22
C ILE A 421 -4.17 -22.40 -2.48
N THR A 422 -3.13 -22.29 -1.66
CA THR A 422 -1.99 -23.21 -1.68
C THR A 422 -1.36 -23.33 -0.29
N PRO A 423 -1.14 -24.56 0.22
CA PRO A 423 -0.54 -24.75 1.55
C PRO A 423 0.79 -24.02 1.74
N ASN A 424 1.58 -23.89 0.67
CA ASN A 424 2.88 -23.22 0.69
C ASN A 424 2.79 -21.70 0.93
N ALA A 425 1.61 -21.10 0.77
CA ALA A 425 1.37 -19.69 1.06
C ALA A 425 0.93 -19.42 2.50
N GLY A 426 0.57 -20.45 3.28
CA GLY A 426 0.23 -20.27 4.69
C GLY A 426 1.44 -20.06 5.59
N THR A 427 1.17 -19.71 6.84
CA THR A 427 2.16 -19.51 7.89
C THR A 427 2.94 -20.80 8.18
N GLU A 428 4.13 -20.65 8.78
CA GLU A 428 4.94 -21.80 9.23
C GLU A 428 4.14 -22.74 10.14
N ASN A 429 3.28 -22.19 11.01
CA ASN A 429 2.43 -23.00 11.87
C ASN A 429 1.40 -23.82 11.06
N GLN A 430 0.74 -23.21 10.07
CA GLN A 430 -0.21 -23.92 9.19
C GLN A 430 0.49 -25.02 8.37
N GLN A 431 1.67 -24.72 7.80
CA GLN A 431 2.46 -25.69 7.04
C GLN A 431 2.90 -26.88 7.92
N ASN A 432 3.38 -26.61 9.14
CA ASN A 432 3.80 -27.66 10.08
C ASN A 432 2.61 -28.52 10.53
N LYS A 433 1.43 -27.92 10.80
CA LYS A 433 0.21 -28.67 11.12
C LYS A 433 -0.18 -29.62 9.98
N LEU A 434 -0.12 -29.16 8.72
CA LEU A 434 -0.38 -30.01 7.56
C LEU A 434 0.66 -31.13 7.41
N ALA A 435 1.95 -30.83 7.61
CA ALA A 435 3.01 -31.81 7.55
C ALA A 435 2.84 -32.91 8.60
N ILE A 436 2.47 -32.55 9.84
CA ILE A 436 2.14 -33.51 10.91
C ILE A 436 0.97 -34.40 10.49
N LEU A 437 -0.08 -33.83 9.91
CA LEU A 437 -1.24 -34.59 9.44
C LEU A 437 -0.88 -35.58 8.33
N LYS A 438 -0.11 -35.13 7.33
CA LYS A 438 0.38 -35.98 6.22
C LYS A 438 1.27 -37.11 6.73
N ALA A 439 2.21 -36.81 7.63
CA ALA A 439 3.07 -37.80 8.26
C ALA A 439 2.29 -38.79 9.13
N ALA A 440 1.31 -38.32 9.90
CA ALA A 440 0.45 -39.20 10.69
C ALA A 440 -0.34 -40.15 9.79
N LYS A 441 -0.94 -39.66 8.69
CA LYS A 441 -1.60 -40.49 7.67
C LYS A 441 -0.66 -41.55 7.12
N GLU A 442 0.53 -41.15 6.70
CA GLU A 442 1.51 -42.06 6.12
C GLU A 442 1.94 -43.17 7.10
N LEU A 443 2.15 -42.83 8.37
CA LEU A 443 2.50 -43.80 9.41
C LEU A 443 1.35 -44.76 9.73
N VAL A 444 0.11 -44.27 9.79
CA VAL A 444 -1.08 -45.11 9.98
C VAL A 444 -1.23 -46.09 8.82
N ASN A 445 -1.13 -45.61 7.58
CA ASN A 445 -1.22 -46.47 6.38
C ASN A 445 -0.14 -47.56 6.33
N ARG A 446 1.02 -47.32 6.97
CA ARG A 446 2.12 -48.29 7.07
C ARG A 446 2.03 -49.19 8.32
N GLY A 447 1.02 -49.02 9.17
CA GLY A 447 0.89 -49.72 10.45
C GLY A 447 2.00 -49.36 11.45
N ALA A 448 2.65 -48.21 11.29
CA ALA A 448 3.75 -47.78 12.14
C ALA A 448 3.26 -47.05 13.40
N LYS A 449 4.04 -47.10 14.49
CA LYS A 449 3.70 -46.41 15.74
C LYS A 449 3.76 -44.89 15.57
N LEU A 450 2.66 -44.22 15.91
CA LEU A 450 2.55 -42.76 16.04
C LEU A 450 3.26 -42.26 17.31
N THR A 451 4.57 -41.99 17.19
CA THR A 451 5.34 -41.28 18.22
C THR A 451 5.76 -39.92 17.68
N GLN A 452 6.03 -38.96 18.58
CA GLN A 452 6.53 -37.65 18.16
C GLN A 452 7.80 -37.78 17.30
N GLN A 453 8.70 -38.71 17.64
CA GLN A 453 9.94 -38.92 16.89
C GLN A 453 9.68 -39.47 15.48
N THR A 454 8.77 -40.45 15.34
CA THR A 454 8.45 -41.00 14.02
C THR A 454 7.80 -39.94 13.13
N ILE A 455 6.89 -39.14 13.69
CA ILE A 455 6.24 -38.07 12.93
C ILE A 455 7.23 -36.96 12.58
N ALA A 456 8.12 -36.58 13.50
CA ALA A 456 9.19 -35.60 13.22
C ALA A 456 10.03 -36.02 12.02
N ASN A 457 10.46 -37.28 12.00
CA ASN A 457 11.26 -37.82 10.91
C ASN A 457 10.49 -37.86 9.59
N THR A 458 9.21 -38.27 9.61
CA THR A 458 8.38 -38.36 8.38
C THR A 458 7.95 -36.99 7.86
N ALA A 459 7.66 -36.03 8.74
CA ALA A 459 7.27 -34.67 8.37
C ALA A 459 8.48 -33.74 8.11
N GLU A 460 9.70 -34.23 8.30
CA GLU A 460 10.95 -33.46 8.20
C GLU A 460 10.98 -32.19 9.07
N ILE A 461 10.37 -32.27 10.26
CA ILE A 461 10.35 -31.18 11.26
C ILE A 461 10.96 -31.64 12.58
N THR A 462 11.34 -30.69 13.44
CA THR A 462 11.92 -31.04 14.74
C THR A 462 10.86 -31.61 15.70
N GLN A 463 11.27 -32.53 16.58
CA GLN A 463 10.40 -33.03 17.66
C GLN A 463 9.91 -31.90 18.57
N GLY A 464 10.75 -30.87 18.81
CA GLY A 464 10.38 -29.68 19.57
C GLY A 464 9.22 -28.91 18.95
N THR A 465 9.19 -28.80 17.61
CA THR A 465 8.07 -28.21 16.85
C THR A 465 6.78 -28.98 17.08
N ILE A 466 6.83 -30.33 17.02
CA ILE A 466 5.66 -31.18 17.29
C ILE A 466 5.18 -30.99 18.72
N SER A 467 6.09 -30.95 19.70
CA SER A 467 5.73 -30.74 21.11
C SER A 467 5.03 -29.39 21.33
N LYS A 468 5.56 -28.32 20.72
CA LYS A 468 4.99 -26.96 20.79
C LYS A 468 3.63 -26.85 20.11
N ILE A 469 3.42 -27.58 19.02
CA ILE A 469 2.12 -27.64 18.35
C ILE A 469 1.16 -28.46 19.22
N ALA A 470 1.57 -29.64 19.67
CA ALA A 470 0.81 -30.54 20.52
C ALA A 470 0.36 -29.87 21.84
N SER A 471 1.16 -28.99 22.43
CA SER A 471 0.78 -28.27 23.65
C SER A 471 -0.44 -27.35 23.47
N GLN A 472 -0.72 -26.89 22.24
CA GLN A 472 -1.94 -26.13 21.94
C GLN A 472 -3.21 -26.99 22.03
N PHE A 473 -3.04 -28.31 22.13
CA PHE A 473 -4.10 -29.34 22.08
C PHE A 473 -4.14 -30.20 23.35
N GLY A 474 -3.61 -29.70 24.48
CA GLY A 474 -3.51 -30.49 25.72
C GLY A 474 -2.36 -31.51 25.72
N GLY A 475 -1.45 -31.44 24.74
CA GLY A 475 -0.25 -32.26 24.64
C GLY A 475 -0.35 -33.39 23.61
N TRP A 476 0.68 -34.24 23.54
CA TRP A 476 0.75 -35.33 22.55
C TRP A 476 -0.15 -36.52 22.87
N SER A 477 -0.44 -36.75 24.15
CA SER A 477 -1.23 -37.91 24.59
C SER A 477 -2.66 -37.91 24.01
N PRO A 478 -3.43 -36.80 24.06
CA PRO A 478 -4.73 -36.71 23.39
C PRO A 478 -4.64 -36.96 21.87
N LEU A 479 -3.70 -36.31 21.18
CA LEU A 479 -3.52 -36.45 19.74
C LEU A 479 -3.18 -37.88 19.32
N LYS A 480 -2.33 -38.57 20.10
CA LYS A 480 -1.96 -39.96 19.86
C LYS A 480 -3.16 -40.92 19.97
N LYS A 481 -4.12 -40.63 20.85
CA LYS A 481 -5.36 -41.43 21.00
C LYS A 481 -6.35 -41.16 19.85
N LEU A 482 -6.50 -39.90 19.45
CA LEU A 482 -7.54 -39.49 18.49
C LEU A 482 -7.14 -39.70 17.03
N PHE A 483 -5.89 -39.42 16.63
CA PHE A 483 -5.47 -39.51 15.22
C PHE A 483 -5.68 -40.87 14.57
N PRO A 484 -5.20 -42.01 15.12
CA PRO A 484 -5.41 -43.30 14.48
C PRO A 484 -6.90 -43.62 14.34
N THR A 485 -7.67 -43.29 15.37
CA THR A 485 -9.08 -43.63 15.47
C THR A 485 -9.94 -42.86 14.46
N LEU A 486 -9.68 -41.56 14.29
CA LEU A 486 -10.39 -40.72 13.32
C LEU A 486 -9.90 -40.96 11.89
N LEU A 487 -8.59 -41.15 11.68
CA LEU A 487 -8.06 -41.49 10.36
C LEU A 487 -8.64 -42.84 9.90
N ASP A 488 -8.55 -43.91 10.70
CA ASP A 488 -9.11 -45.21 10.34
C ASP A 488 -10.61 -45.15 10.04
N SER A 489 -11.36 -44.30 10.77
CA SER A 489 -12.79 -44.11 10.52
C SER A 489 -13.11 -43.48 9.17
N LEU A 490 -12.18 -42.73 8.56
CA LEU A 490 -12.34 -42.12 7.24
C LEU A 490 -12.06 -43.10 6.08
N TYR A 491 -11.36 -44.22 6.32
CA TYR A 491 -10.88 -45.13 5.26
C TYR A 491 -11.47 -46.55 5.28
N SER A 492 -12.28 -46.94 6.27
CA SER A 492 -12.87 -48.29 6.29
C SER A 492 -14.27 -48.32 5.68
N ASP A 493 -14.44 -49.02 4.56
CA ASP A 493 -15.76 -49.32 3.99
C ASP A 493 -16.48 -50.43 4.77
N TRP A 494 -17.79 -50.25 4.88
CA TRP A 494 -18.71 -51.14 5.55
C TRP A 494 -19.03 -52.34 4.64
N ASN A 495 -18.30 -53.44 4.77
CA ASN A 495 -18.68 -54.72 4.17
C ASN A 495 -18.58 -55.83 5.22
N ASN A 496 -19.75 -56.31 5.65
CA ASN A 496 -20.01 -57.46 6.53
C ASN A 496 -20.01 -57.20 8.04
N PHE A 497 -21.22 -56.98 8.58
CA PHE A 497 -21.52 -57.24 9.97
C PHE A 497 -22.07 -58.67 10.09
N ASN A 498 -21.24 -59.60 10.55
CA ASN A 498 -21.69 -60.88 11.10
C ASN A 498 -20.69 -61.28 12.21
N GLY A 499 -20.95 -60.86 13.45
CA GLY A 499 -20.25 -61.45 14.59
C GLY A 499 -20.30 -60.65 15.89
N ALA A 500 -20.68 -61.38 16.96
CA ALA A 500 -20.71 -61.03 18.39
C ALA A 500 -21.86 -60.09 18.82
N LYS A 501 -22.96 -60.54 19.46
CA LYS A 501 -23.12 -61.30 20.71
C LYS A 501 -22.35 -60.69 21.90
N ASN A 502 -22.79 -59.50 22.34
CA ASN A 502 -22.89 -59.04 23.74
C ASN A 502 -23.09 -57.51 23.78
N VAL A 503 -24.22 -57.00 23.27
CA VAL A 503 -24.44 -55.53 23.15
C VAL A 503 -25.90 -55.19 23.48
N ASP A 504 -26.41 -55.61 24.63
CA ASP A 504 -27.75 -55.24 25.08
C ASP A 504 -27.74 -54.04 26.06
N GLU A 505 -26.65 -53.82 26.82
CA GLU A 505 -26.48 -52.59 27.64
C GLU A 505 -25.74 -51.46 26.90
N GLU A 506 -24.83 -51.79 25.97
CA GLU A 506 -24.08 -50.80 25.17
C GLU A 506 -24.93 -50.09 24.10
N ARG A 507 -26.13 -50.61 23.78
CA ARG A 507 -27.03 -50.04 22.75
C ARG A 507 -27.82 -48.81 23.19
N GLU A 508 -28.00 -48.57 24.49
CA GLU A 508 -28.80 -47.44 24.97
C GLU A 508 -28.06 -46.10 24.87
N CYS A 509 -26.73 -46.07 25.06
CA CYS A 509 -25.95 -44.83 24.97
C CYS A 509 -25.51 -44.45 23.54
N ILE A 510 -25.55 -45.40 22.59
CA ILE A 510 -25.08 -45.21 21.21
C ILE A 510 -25.87 -44.13 20.45
N PRO A 511 -27.22 -44.07 20.50
CA PRO A 511 -27.99 -43.06 19.77
C PRO A 511 -27.74 -41.63 20.27
N GLU A 512 -27.64 -41.44 21.59
CA GLU A 512 -27.44 -40.11 22.20
C GLU A 512 -26.03 -39.58 21.94
N LEU A 513 -25.01 -40.44 22.05
CA LEU A 513 -23.62 -40.10 21.73
C LEU A 513 -23.40 -39.92 20.22
N ALA A 514 -24.10 -40.69 19.38
CA ALA A 514 -24.10 -40.51 17.92
C ALA A 514 -24.78 -39.20 17.48
N ALA A 515 -25.70 -38.64 18.28
CA ALA A 515 -26.27 -37.32 18.06
C ALA A 515 -25.38 -36.18 18.60
N TYR A 516 -24.59 -36.45 19.65
CA TYR A 516 -23.67 -35.49 20.24
C TYR A 516 -22.49 -35.13 19.31
N LEU A 517 -21.84 -36.12 18.69
CA LEU A 517 -20.67 -35.88 17.83
C LEU A 517 -20.95 -34.95 16.62
N PRO A 518 -22.07 -35.06 15.89
CA PRO A 518 -22.49 -34.08 14.88
C PRO A 518 -22.70 -32.66 15.44
N THR A 519 -23.22 -32.56 16.66
CA THR A 519 -23.43 -31.29 17.35
C THR A 519 -22.08 -30.65 17.69
N LEU A 520 -21.14 -31.43 18.22
CA LEU A 520 -19.77 -31.01 18.49
C LEU A 520 -19.02 -30.58 17.21
N ALA A 521 -19.22 -31.33 16.12
CA ALA A 521 -18.64 -31.02 14.80
C ALA A 521 -19.10 -29.68 14.24
N SER A 522 -20.32 -29.26 14.59
CA SER A 522 -20.96 -28.03 14.08
C SER A 522 -20.91 -26.86 15.09
N ALA A 523 -20.49 -27.11 16.33
CA ALA A 523 -20.46 -26.09 17.38
C ALA A 523 -19.25 -25.14 17.24
N GLU A 524 -19.45 -23.87 17.59
CA GLU A 524 -18.39 -22.88 17.78
C GLU A 524 -17.73 -23.02 19.16
N VAL A 525 -17.07 -24.16 19.36
CA VAL A 525 -16.24 -24.43 20.55
C VAL A 525 -14.77 -24.26 20.24
N SER A 526 -13.96 -23.94 21.24
CA SER A 526 -12.52 -23.89 21.07
C SER A 526 -11.97 -25.29 20.74
N THR A 527 -10.83 -25.32 20.08
CA THR A 527 -10.14 -26.56 19.70
C THR A 527 -9.84 -27.44 20.92
N LEU A 528 -9.42 -26.84 22.04
CA LEU A 528 -9.09 -27.58 23.25
C LEU A 528 -10.35 -28.25 23.82
N GLU A 529 -11.44 -27.51 23.94
CA GLU A 529 -12.74 -28.03 24.41
C GLU A 529 -13.26 -29.16 23.49
N ALA A 530 -13.11 -29.01 22.17
CA ALA A 530 -13.49 -30.06 21.23
C ALA A 530 -12.68 -31.34 21.41
N ILE A 531 -11.37 -31.21 21.63
CA ILE A 531 -10.47 -32.35 21.89
C ILE A 531 -10.81 -33.00 23.23
N GLU A 532 -10.99 -32.23 24.29
CA GLU A 532 -11.37 -32.72 25.61
C GLU A 532 -12.69 -33.50 25.54
N ALA A 533 -13.71 -32.95 24.88
CA ALA A 533 -14.99 -33.62 24.67
C ALA A 533 -14.85 -34.93 23.87
N MET A 534 -14.03 -34.95 22.81
CA MET A 534 -13.79 -36.18 22.04
C MET A 534 -13.00 -37.23 22.83
N VAL A 535 -12.03 -36.81 23.65
CA VAL A 535 -11.29 -37.71 24.54
C VAL A 535 -12.21 -38.26 25.61
N GLU A 536 -13.09 -37.44 26.19
CA GLU A 536 -14.07 -37.88 27.19
C GLU A 536 -15.00 -38.94 26.61
N VAL A 537 -15.58 -38.72 25.42
CA VAL A 537 -16.41 -39.73 24.75
C VAL A 537 -15.61 -41.01 24.49
N LEU A 538 -14.37 -40.89 24.02
CA LEU A 538 -13.48 -42.05 23.80
C LEU A 538 -13.17 -42.80 25.11
N GLU A 539 -12.98 -42.09 26.23
CA GLU A 539 -12.69 -42.69 27.53
C GLU A 539 -13.92 -43.34 28.17
N VAL A 540 -15.10 -42.75 28.00
CA VAL A 540 -16.38 -43.29 28.49
C VAL A 540 -16.81 -44.52 27.69
N THR A 541 -16.67 -44.49 26.36
CA THR A 541 -17.15 -45.57 25.47
C THR A 541 -16.09 -46.63 25.16
N GLY A 542 -14.81 -46.31 25.34
CA GLY A 542 -13.71 -47.17 24.90
C GLY A 542 -13.47 -47.12 23.38
N GLU A 543 -12.25 -47.49 22.98
CA GLU A 543 -11.77 -47.33 21.60
C GLU A 543 -12.63 -48.07 20.55
N THR A 544 -13.09 -49.28 20.88
CA THR A 544 -13.88 -50.11 19.95
C THR A 544 -15.24 -49.48 19.65
N ILE A 545 -15.96 -49.02 20.68
CA ILE A 545 -17.30 -48.42 20.52
C ILE A 545 -17.17 -47.03 19.88
N PHE A 546 -16.18 -46.23 20.28
CA PHE A 546 -15.92 -44.95 19.66
C PHE A 546 -15.63 -45.07 18.15
N ARG A 547 -14.84 -46.09 17.73
CA ARG A 547 -14.64 -46.41 16.31
C ARG A 547 -15.94 -46.77 15.61
N GLN A 548 -16.84 -47.51 16.27
CA GLN A 548 -18.14 -47.86 15.71
C GLN A 548 -19.03 -46.64 15.54
N LEU A 549 -19.07 -45.75 16.55
CA LEU A 549 -19.80 -44.48 16.52
C LEU A 549 -19.33 -43.61 15.35
N LEU A 550 -18.02 -43.41 15.19
CA LEU A 550 -17.47 -42.61 14.10
C LEU A 550 -17.84 -43.16 12.71
N LYS A 551 -17.90 -44.48 12.54
CA LYS A 551 -18.29 -45.12 11.27
C LYS A 551 -19.78 -44.94 10.94
N HIS A 552 -20.63 -44.64 11.91
CA HIS A 552 -22.06 -44.30 11.69
C HIS A 552 -22.28 -42.84 11.29
N LEU A 553 -21.26 -41.98 11.43
CA LEU A 553 -21.34 -40.58 11.04
C LEU A 553 -21.06 -40.40 9.55
N ASP A 554 -21.68 -39.39 8.94
CA ASP A 554 -21.34 -38.99 7.58
C ASP A 554 -19.86 -38.60 7.47
N VAL A 555 -19.26 -38.85 6.30
CA VAL A 555 -17.85 -38.51 6.02
C VAL A 555 -17.59 -37.02 6.25
N ALA A 556 -18.57 -36.16 5.92
CA ALA A 556 -18.49 -34.72 6.19
C ALA A 556 -18.36 -34.42 7.70
N VAL A 557 -19.12 -35.10 8.56
CA VAL A 557 -19.07 -34.92 10.02
C VAL A 557 -17.74 -35.44 10.57
N ARG A 558 -17.27 -36.61 10.13
CA ARG A 558 -15.93 -37.14 10.48
C ARG A 558 -14.82 -36.18 10.08
N GLY A 559 -14.91 -35.60 8.88
CA GLY A 559 -13.98 -34.60 8.38
C GLY A 559 -13.96 -33.34 9.24
N LYS A 560 -15.13 -32.83 9.65
CA LYS A 560 -15.26 -31.71 10.59
C LYS A 560 -14.63 -31.99 11.96
N LEU A 561 -14.90 -33.17 12.52
CA LEU A 561 -14.30 -33.60 13.79
C LEU A 561 -12.77 -33.68 13.71
N LEU A 562 -12.24 -34.21 12.60
CA LEU A 562 -10.79 -34.19 12.36
C LEU A 562 -10.25 -32.76 12.22
N GLY A 563 -10.99 -31.89 11.53
CA GLY A 563 -10.70 -30.46 11.39
C GLY A 563 -10.66 -29.71 12.74
N LYS A 564 -11.40 -30.16 13.76
CA LYS A 564 -11.31 -29.63 15.13
C LYS A 564 -10.02 -30.01 15.86
N ILE A 565 -9.38 -31.15 15.52
CA ILE A 565 -8.16 -31.64 16.19
C ILE A 565 -6.90 -30.98 15.62
N LEU A 566 -6.92 -30.69 14.33
CA LEU A 566 -5.91 -29.89 13.66
C LEU A 566 -6.65 -28.80 12.88
N PRO A 567 -7.05 -27.70 13.56
CA PRO A 567 -7.58 -26.53 12.90
C PRO A 567 -6.44 -25.98 12.04
N ILE A 568 -6.46 -26.42 10.80
CA ILE A 568 -5.99 -25.66 9.69
C ILE A 568 -7.18 -24.75 9.42
N ASP A 569 -7.09 -23.50 9.89
CA ASP A 569 -8.20 -22.57 10.09
C ASP A 569 -9.08 -22.30 8.84
N CYS A 570 -8.79 -22.92 7.69
CA CYS A 570 -9.49 -22.68 6.42
C CYS A 570 -9.72 -23.92 5.55
N VAL A 571 -9.55 -25.15 6.06
CA VAL A 571 -9.49 -26.32 5.17
C VAL A 571 -10.24 -27.53 5.70
N GLU A 572 -11.55 -27.44 5.85
CA GLU A 572 -12.38 -28.66 5.96
C GLU A 572 -12.38 -29.40 4.60
N ALA A 573 -12.54 -28.68 3.48
CA ALA A 573 -12.73 -29.28 2.16
C ALA A 573 -11.45 -29.89 1.53
N GLN A 574 -10.29 -29.25 1.66
CA GLN A 574 -9.04 -29.75 1.06
C GLN A 574 -8.37 -30.83 1.91
N ILE A 575 -8.59 -30.83 3.24
CA ILE A 575 -8.25 -31.96 4.10
C ILE A 575 -9.12 -33.15 3.69
N ILE A 576 -10.43 -32.97 3.49
CA ILE A 576 -11.29 -34.05 2.95
C ILE A 576 -10.83 -34.50 1.55
N LEU A 577 -10.43 -33.60 0.64
CA LEU A 577 -9.96 -33.97 -0.71
C LEU A 577 -8.58 -34.66 -0.73
N GLU A 578 -7.60 -34.20 0.07
CA GLU A 578 -6.27 -34.85 0.17
C GLU A 578 -6.32 -36.13 1.04
N LEU A 579 -7.30 -36.23 1.94
CA LEU A 579 -7.50 -37.39 2.80
C LEU A 579 -8.51 -38.41 2.27
N SER A 580 -9.36 -38.10 1.28
CA SER A 580 -10.25 -39.10 0.69
C SER A 580 -9.46 -40.11 -0.16
N PRO A 581 -9.82 -41.41 -0.17
CA PRO A 581 -9.29 -42.34 -1.16
C PRO A 581 -9.71 -41.88 -2.57
N LYS A 582 -8.81 -42.04 -3.55
CA LYS A 582 -9.12 -41.86 -4.98
C LYS A 582 -10.01 -42.99 -5.48
#